data_AF-A0A7C5PIC4-F1
#
_entry.id   AF-A0A7C5PIC4-F1
#
_cell.length_a   1.000
_cell.length_b   1.000
_cell.length_c   1.000
_cell.angle_alpha   90.00
_cell.angle_beta   90.00
_cell.angle_gamma   90.00
#
_symmetry.space_group_name_H-M   'P 1'
#
loop_
_entity.id
_entity.type
_entity.pdbx_description
1 polymer ?
#
loop_
_entity_poly.entity_id
_entity_poly.type
_entity_poly.pdbx_seq_one_letter_code
_entity_poly.pdbx_strand_id
1 'polypeptide(L)'
;MKKDMERMNLQEELGFLRRGMGLFAFLAMASILPAQRELGTLEHLSRKAGYVLVTKVSRSWIEGERRFVRFQVRDKLKGRFGDNLVLSEAAPMGNKEQRYCGSGIAFLSRQKTYLLFLAGSEQDPRLLAGGRSIVEDSPSRRAAVAALLRTKDPRGRARILVSQLGAQDRRIAEDAALALPILPGLERSDPGTQGILRASLENRLRSNKRDLITFALLRAMARLDPQRAAGSAWRLALDPKSGALGDYSRFLLRRSLPIAATLRSLPRPRDAATRAQVIDLLAATRNKAVIPALLSLAKQAAPKERVKTSAILLGLGLRERDLPKGLSPDQKLEAKQLSKLWDKPRFRSIRR
;
A
#
# COMPACT_ATOMS: atom_id res chain seq x y z
N MET A 1 3.19 18.89 46.14
CA MET A 1 2.26 19.63 45.25
C MET A 1 2.90 20.16 43.98
N LYS A 2 3.86 21.11 43.99
CA LYS A 2 4.46 21.63 42.73
C LYS A 2 5.28 20.57 41.95
N LYS A 3 6.00 19.70 42.66
CA LYS A 3 6.76 18.57 42.07
C LYS A 3 5.89 17.42 41.54
N ASP A 4 4.69 17.22 42.11
CA ASP A 4 3.78 16.15 41.67
C ASP A 4 3.04 16.54 40.39
N MET A 5 2.75 17.84 40.23
CA MET A 5 2.14 18.40 39.02
C MET A 5 3.11 18.37 37.81
N GLU A 6 4.42 18.55 38.03
CA GLU A 6 5.43 18.39 36.98
C GLU A 6 5.64 16.93 36.55
N ARG A 7 5.54 15.97 37.49
CA ARG A 7 5.64 14.53 37.16
C ARG A 7 4.45 14.01 36.36
N MET A 8 3.25 14.54 36.62
CA MET A 8 2.04 14.15 35.87
C MET A 8 2.10 14.63 34.41
N ASN A 9 2.63 15.83 34.17
CA ASN A 9 2.78 16.40 32.84
C ASN A 9 3.82 15.64 31.98
N LEU A 10 4.91 15.18 32.60
CA LEU A 10 5.95 14.37 31.94
C LEU A 10 5.46 12.96 31.55
N GLN A 11 4.57 12.33 32.35
CA GLN A 11 3.99 11.03 31.99
C GLN A 11 2.99 11.13 30.83
N GLU A 12 2.21 12.22 30.76
CA GLU A 12 1.34 12.46 29.60
C GLU A 12 2.14 12.74 28.33
N GLU A 13 3.22 13.52 28.40
CA GLU A 13 4.11 13.78 27.25
C GLU A 13 4.84 12.51 26.77
N LEU A 14 5.29 11.64 27.68
CA LEU A 14 5.93 10.37 27.32
C LEU A 14 4.93 9.33 26.75
N GLY A 15 3.70 9.29 27.27
CA GLY A 15 2.61 8.50 26.70
C GLY A 15 2.24 8.94 25.27
N PHE A 16 2.36 10.24 25.00
CA PHE A 16 2.08 10.86 23.71
C PHE A 16 3.15 10.59 22.65
N LEU A 17 4.43 10.67 23.04
CA LEU A 17 5.56 10.31 22.18
C LEU A 17 5.51 8.82 21.78
N ARG A 18 5.10 7.92 22.69
CA ARG A 18 4.90 6.49 22.40
C ARG A 18 3.81 6.22 21.35
N ARG A 19 2.67 6.94 21.38
CA ARG A 19 1.59 6.77 20.38
C ARG A 19 1.92 7.41 19.03
N GLY A 20 2.59 8.56 19.03
CA GLY A 20 3.03 9.26 17.81
C GLY A 20 4.15 8.53 17.06
N MET A 21 5.15 8.03 17.78
CA MET A 21 6.20 7.17 17.20
C MET A 21 5.66 5.81 16.77
N GLY A 22 4.69 5.24 17.51
CA GLY A 22 4.04 3.98 17.13
C GLY A 22 3.36 4.06 15.76
N LEU A 23 2.63 5.14 15.45
CA LEU A 23 1.97 5.30 14.15
C LEU A 23 2.98 5.57 13.01
N PHE A 24 4.05 6.33 13.26
CA PHE A 24 5.07 6.63 12.25
C PHE A 24 5.98 5.43 11.97
N ALA A 25 6.37 4.68 13.01
CA ALA A 25 7.10 3.42 12.89
C ALA A 25 6.21 2.33 12.29
N PHE A 26 4.92 2.28 12.62
CA PHE A 26 3.95 1.38 11.97
C PHE A 26 3.74 1.75 10.50
N LEU A 27 3.63 3.03 10.13
CA LEU A 27 3.54 3.45 8.72
C LEU A 27 4.85 3.22 7.96
N ALA A 28 6.00 3.40 8.60
CA ALA A 28 7.32 3.10 8.01
C ALA A 28 7.50 1.57 7.83
N MET A 29 7.19 0.75 8.83
CA MET A 29 7.23 -0.71 8.74
C MET A 29 6.16 -1.26 7.78
N ALA A 30 4.97 -0.68 7.79
CA ALA A 30 3.90 -0.96 6.82
C ALA A 30 4.20 -0.39 5.43
N SER A 31 5.26 0.39 5.24
CA SER A 31 5.76 0.78 3.91
C SER A 31 6.88 -0.14 3.41
N ILE A 32 7.69 -0.69 4.31
CA ILE A 32 8.77 -1.63 3.97
C ILE A 32 8.21 -3.00 3.58
N LEU A 33 7.22 -3.52 4.32
CA LEU A 33 6.64 -4.84 4.05
C LEU A 33 5.92 -4.94 2.69
N PRO A 34 5.10 -3.97 2.26
CA PRO A 34 4.49 -4.00 0.92
C PRO A 34 5.52 -3.80 -0.18
N ALA A 35 6.51 -2.92 0.00
CA ALA A 35 7.57 -2.72 -0.99
C ALA A 35 8.37 -4.01 -1.20
N GLN A 36 8.73 -4.73 -0.12
CA GLN A 36 9.39 -6.04 -0.24
C GLN A 36 8.49 -7.10 -0.89
N ARG A 37 7.18 -7.10 -0.60
CA ARG A 37 6.23 -8.01 -1.26
C ARG A 37 6.04 -7.71 -2.74
N GLU A 38 6.02 -6.43 -3.12
CA GLU A 38 5.96 -5.95 -4.51
C GLU A 38 7.17 -6.44 -5.33
N LEU A 39 8.38 -6.39 -4.76
CA LEU A 39 9.60 -6.92 -5.37
C LEU A 39 9.61 -8.45 -5.47
N GLY A 40 8.80 -9.13 -4.65
CA GLY A 40 8.63 -10.59 -4.67
C GLY A 40 7.46 -11.10 -5.49
N THR A 41 6.83 -10.26 -6.32
CA THR A 41 5.74 -10.65 -7.23
C THR A 41 6.26 -11.46 -8.42
N LEU A 42 5.45 -12.38 -8.95
CA LEU A 42 5.77 -13.11 -10.18
C LEU A 42 6.09 -12.15 -11.35
N GLU A 43 5.43 -10.99 -11.45
CA GLU A 43 5.74 -9.97 -12.45
C GLU A 43 7.18 -9.47 -12.33
N HIS A 44 7.54 -9.01 -11.12
CA HIS A 44 8.83 -8.40 -10.87
C HIS A 44 9.95 -9.42 -11.07
N LEU A 45 9.78 -10.61 -10.49
CA LEU A 45 10.73 -11.71 -10.58
C LEU A 45 10.92 -12.15 -12.04
N SER A 46 9.84 -12.33 -12.81
CA SER A 46 9.93 -12.71 -14.24
C SER A 46 10.64 -11.66 -15.08
N ARG A 47 10.45 -10.37 -14.74
CA ARG A 47 11.11 -9.26 -15.44
C ARG A 47 12.60 -9.18 -15.12
N LYS A 48 12.97 -9.28 -13.85
CA LYS A 48 14.35 -9.10 -13.37
C LYS A 48 15.24 -10.33 -13.51
N ALA A 49 14.67 -11.53 -13.47
CA ALA A 49 15.46 -12.75 -13.57
C ALA A 49 16.09 -12.89 -14.96
N GLY A 50 17.37 -13.22 -15.03
CA GLY A 50 18.03 -13.72 -16.24
C GLY A 50 17.56 -15.13 -16.59
N TYR A 51 17.33 -15.97 -15.57
CA TYR A 51 16.86 -17.34 -15.71
C TYR A 51 15.57 -17.59 -14.94
N VAL A 52 14.67 -18.35 -15.56
CA VAL A 52 13.47 -18.86 -14.91
C VAL A 52 13.40 -20.36 -15.16
N LEU A 53 13.61 -21.15 -14.12
CA LEU A 53 13.80 -22.60 -14.22
C LEU A 53 12.72 -23.34 -13.43
N VAL A 54 12.23 -24.45 -13.97
CA VAL A 54 11.48 -25.45 -13.20
C VAL A 54 12.48 -26.48 -12.72
N THR A 55 12.53 -26.73 -11.42
CA THR A 55 13.56 -27.57 -10.80
C THR A 55 12.99 -28.52 -9.77
N LYS A 56 13.75 -29.57 -9.45
CA LYS A 56 13.49 -30.49 -8.33
C LYS A 56 14.74 -30.59 -7.48
N VAL A 57 14.60 -30.59 -6.16
CA VAL A 57 15.76 -30.77 -5.27
C VAL A 57 16.26 -32.21 -5.37
N SER A 58 17.49 -32.39 -5.86
CA SER A 58 18.12 -33.70 -5.99
C SER A 58 18.95 -34.06 -4.74
N ARG A 59 19.67 -33.10 -4.16
CA ARG A 59 20.49 -33.28 -2.95
C ARG A 59 20.52 -32.00 -2.11
N SER A 60 20.60 -32.16 -0.80
CA SER A 60 20.87 -31.07 0.16
C SER A 60 21.94 -31.55 1.13
N TRP A 61 22.93 -30.72 1.44
CA TRP A 61 24.00 -31.03 2.39
C TRP A 61 24.50 -29.74 3.07
N ILE A 62 25.25 -29.92 4.15
CA ILE A 62 25.94 -28.84 4.85
C ILE A 62 27.43 -29.14 4.78
N GLU A 63 28.23 -28.14 4.46
CA GLU A 63 29.69 -28.21 4.39
C GLU A 63 30.25 -26.93 5.02
N GLY A 64 30.96 -27.07 6.14
CA GLY A 64 31.33 -25.96 7.01
C GLY A 64 30.12 -25.15 7.47
N GLU A 65 30.21 -23.83 7.33
CA GLU A 65 29.14 -22.88 7.70
C GLU A 65 28.11 -22.65 6.59
N ARG A 66 28.06 -23.50 5.56
CA ARG A 66 27.19 -23.29 4.40
C ARG A 66 26.31 -24.49 4.12
N ARG A 67 25.05 -24.20 3.78
CA ARG A 67 24.10 -25.18 3.25
C ARG A 67 24.14 -25.09 1.74
N PHE A 68 24.18 -26.24 1.10
CA PHE A 68 24.15 -26.39 -0.35
C PHE A 68 22.93 -27.21 -0.75
N VAL A 69 22.24 -26.77 -1.80
CA VAL A 69 21.12 -27.49 -2.40
C VAL A 69 21.39 -27.64 -3.89
N ARG A 70 21.47 -28.90 -4.34
CA ARG A 70 21.53 -29.26 -5.75
C ARG A 70 20.12 -29.46 -6.28
N PHE A 71 19.86 -28.80 -7.38
CA PHE A 71 18.63 -28.84 -8.15
C PHE A 71 18.89 -29.56 -9.48
N GLN A 72 17.99 -30.43 -9.85
CA GLN A 72 17.87 -30.94 -11.22
C GLN A 72 16.88 -30.05 -11.98
N VAL A 73 17.33 -29.47 -13.09
CA VAL A 73 16.49 -28.65 -13.96
C VAL A 73 15.60 -29.56 -14.80
N ARG A 74 14.30 -29.29 -14.77
CA ARG A 74 13.27 -30.04 -15.50
C ARG A 74 12.76 -29.30 -16.72
N ASP A 75 12.72 -27.97 -16.64
CA ASP A 75 12.25 -27.10 -17.72
C ASP A 75 12.90 -25.72 -17.60
N LYS A 76 13.01 -25.00 -18.72
CA LYS A 76 13.71 -23.71 -18.85
C LYS A 76 12.75 -22.70 -19.48
N LEU A 77 12.08 -21.90 -18.64
CA LEU A 77 11.11 -20.91 -19.11
C LEU A 77 11.78 -19.63 -19.62
N LYS A 78 12.99 -19.31 -19.12
CA LYS A 78 13.81 -18.17 -19.57
C LYS A 78 15.29 -18.48 -19.39
N GLY A 79 16.10 -18.06 -20.37
CA GLY A 79 17.55 -18.23 -20.37
C GLY A 79 18.00 -19.66 -20.72
N ARG A 80 19.30 -19.81 -21.01
CA ARG A 80 19.93 -21.11 -21.26
C ARG A 80 20.72 -21.52 -20.02
N PHE A 81 20.37 -22.67 -19.44
CA PHE A 81 21.02 -23.17 -18.23
C PHE A 81 21.31 -24.66 -18.39
N GLY A 82 22.32 -25.18 -17.70
CA GLY A 82 22.63 -26.61 -17.68
C GLY A 82 21.52 -27.45 -17.01
N ASP A 83 21.75 -28.75 -16.85
CA ASP A 83 20.73 -29.63 -16.27
C ASP A 83 20.79 -29.70 -14.74
N ASN A 84 21.84 -29.14 -14.15
CA ASN A 84 22.06 -29.11 -12.71
C ASN A 84 22.45 -27.72 -12.23
N LEU A 85 21.85 -27.28 -11.13
CA LEU A 85 22.16 -26.03 -10.44
C LEU A 85 22.52 -26.35 -8.99
N VAL A 86 23.51 -25.66 -8.43
CA VAL A 86 23.78 -25.69 -6.99
C VAL A 86 23.63 -24.28 -6.46
N LEU A 87 22.74 -24.10 -5.48
CA LEU A 87 22.64 -22.88 -4.69
C LEU A 87 23.22 -23.12 -3.30
N SER A 88 23.76 -22.07 -2.70
CA SER A 88 24.24 -22.13 -1.33
C SER A 88 23.81 -20.90 -0.53
N GLU A 89 23.60 -21.10 0.76
CA GLU A 89 23.34 -20.04 1.75
C GLU A 89 24.10 -20.36 3.04
N ALA A 90 24.22 -19.38 3.94
CA ALA A 90 24.80 -19.63 5.26
C ALA A 90 23.96 -20.67 6.01
N ALA A 91 24.62 -21.69 6.58
CA ALA A 91 24.00 -22.67 7.46
C ALA A 91 23.88 -22.10 8.88
N PRO A 92 22.88 -22.53 9.67
CA PRO A 92 22.83 -22.23 11.09
C PRO A 92 24.01 -22.91 11.81
N MET A 93 24.95 -22.09 12.30
CA MET A 93 26.02 -22.47 13.22
C MET A 93 25.61 -22.07 14.64
N GLY A 94 25.47 -23.06 15.53
CA GLY A 94 25.24 -22.82 16.96
C GLY A 94 23.78 -22.52 17.34
N ASN A 95 23.37 -23.08 18.49
CA ASN A 95 22.11 -22.95 19.24
C ASN A 95 20.81 -22.72 18.43
N LYS A 96 19.87 -23.65 18.60
CA LYS A 96 18.56 -23.85 17.93
C LYS A 96 17.64 -22.62 17.73
N GLU A 97 18.03 -21.42 18.13
CA GLU A 97 17.22 -20.20 18.16
C GLU A 97 17.57 -19.15 17.10
N GLN A 98 18.72 -19.22 16.42
CA GLN A 98 18.99 -18.33 15.29
C GLN A 98 18.29 -18.81 14.01
N ARG A 99 16.98 -18.57 13.93
CA ARG A 99 16.23 -18.67 12.68
C ARG A 99 16.64 -17.51 11.78
N TYR A 100 17.42 -17.78 10.73
CA TYR A 100 17.68 -16.78 9.69
C TYR A 100 16.38 -16.39 8.99
N CYS A 101 15.86 -15.21 9.33
CA CYS A 101 14.85 -14.52 8.54
C CYS A 101 15.45 -14.24 7.14
N GLY A 102 15.17 -15.12 6.16
CA GLY A 102 15.67 -14.96 4.79
C GLY A 102 16.34 -16.18 4.16
N SER A 103 16.44 -17.31 4.86
CA SER A 103 16.88 -18.57 4.24
C SER A 103 15.85 -19.02 3.20
N GLY A 104 16.27 -19.06 1.94
CA GLY A 104 15.43 -19.41 0.80
C GLY A 104 15.47 -20.90 0.46
N ILE A 105 16.56 -21.59 0.81
CA ILE A 105 16.78 -22.99 0.41
C ILE A 105 16.75 -24.01 1.57
N ALA A 106 16.75 -23.60 2.85
CA ALA A 106 16.81 -24.55 3.96
C ALA A 106 15.58 -25.44 4.11
N PHE A 107 14.41 -24.98 3.68
CA PHE A 107 13.12 -25.65 3.89
C PHE A 107 12.55 -26.33 2.64
N LEU A 108 13.38 -26.57 1.62
CA LEU A 108 12.93 -27.18 0.38
C LEU A 108 12.84 -28.70 0.51
N SER A 109 11.72 -29.25 0.03
CA SER A 109 11.45 -30.69 0.01
C SER A 109 11.96 -31.31 -1.29
N ARG A 110 12.53 -32.52 -1.20
CA ARG A 110 12.95 -33.33 -2.37
C ARG A 110 11.77 -33.87 -3.18
N GLN A 111 10.56 -33.88 -2.61
CA GLN A 111 9.36 -34.40 -3.28
C GLN A 111 8.68 -33.35 -4.17
N LYS A 112 8.95 -32.06 -3.93
CA LYS A 112 8.31 -30.95 -4.62
C LYS A 112 9.15 -30.43 -5.78
N THR A 113 8.49 -29.81 -6.75
CA THR A 113 9.11 -29.02 -7.81
C THR A 113 9.01 -27.53 -7.48
N TYR A 114 9.95 -26.75 -8.00
CA TYR A 114 10.08 -25.33 -7.70
C TYR A 114 10.38 -24.52 -8.96
N LEU A 115 9.73 -23.37 -9.09
CA LEU A 115 10.13 -22.28 -9.96
C LEU A 115 11.24 -21.48 -9.29
N LEU A 116 12.41 -21.41 -9.92
CA LEU A 116 13.55 -20.60 -9.50
C LEU A 116 13.69 -19.38 -10.42
N PHE A 117 13.78 -18.20 -9.81
CA PHE A 117 14.03 -16.92 -10.48
C PHE A 117 15.42 -16.43 -10.13
N LEU A 118 16.35 -16.47 -11.08
CA LEU A 118 17.77 -16.16 -10.86
C LEU A 118 18.12 -14.87 -11.60
N ALA A 119 18.73 -13.90 -10.92
CA ALA A 119 19.14 -12.61 -11.48
C ALA A 119 20.48 -12.64 -12.23
N GLY A 120 21.24 -13.73 -12.10
CA GLY A 120 22.61 -13.79 -12.60
C GLY A 120 22.76 -13.75 -14.11
N SER A 121 24.00 -13.53 -14.56
CA SER A 121 24.44 -13.62 -15.96
C SER A 121 24.76 -15.07 -16.34
N GLU A 122 25.11 -15.35 -17.60
CA GLU A 122 25.64 -16.66 -18.03
C GLU A 122 26.86 -17.11 -17.22
N GLN A 123 27.62 -16.17 -16.66
CA GLN A 123 28.85 -16.46 -15.93
C GLN A 123 28.63 -16.69 -14.42
N ASP A 124 27.61 -16.09 -13.81
CA ASP A 124 27.25 -16.36 -12.42
C ASP A 124 25.73 -16.33 -12.19
N PRO A 125 25.03 -17.43 -12.51
CA PRO A 125 23.59 -17.52 -12.36
C PRO A 125 23.12 -17.78 -10.92
N ARG A 126 24.01 -17.75 -9.91
CA ARG A 126 23.70 -18.23 -8.55
C ARG A 126 22.99 -17.21 -7.67
N LEU A 127 22.79 -15.98 -8.17
CA LEU A 127 22.10 -14.93 -7.44
C LEU A 127 20.57 -15.04 -7.60
N LEU A 128 19.88 -15.16 -6.48
CA LEU A 128 18.43 -15.12 -6.40
C LEU A 128 17.89 -13.73 -6.80
N ALA A 129 16.84 -13.68 -7.62
CA ALA A 129 16.28 -12.41 -8.13
C ALA A 129 15.46 -11.59 -7.11
N GLY A 130 15.43 -12.02 -5.84
CA GLY A 130 14.71 -11.35 -4.75
C GLY A 130 14.29 -12.31 -3.65
N GLY A 131 13.69 -11.77 -2.58
CA GLY A 131 13.35 -12.54 -1.37
C GLY A 131 12.26 -13.62 -1.55
N ARG A 132 11.59 -13.69 -2.71
CA ARG A 132 10.59 -14.73 -3.04
C ARG A 132 10.88 -15.42 -4.38
N SER A 133 12.17 -15.50 -4.72
CA SER A 133 12.70 -16.07 -5.97
C SER A 133 12.59 -17.59 -6.08
N ILE A 134 12.17 -18.28 -5.02
CA ILE A 134 11.88 -19.72 -5.01
C ILE A 134 10.40 -19.89 -4.70
N VAL A 135 9.66 -20.47 -5.64
CA VAL A 135 8.23 -20.67 -5.52
C VAL A 135 7.92 -22.12 -5.83
N GLU A 136 7.10 -22.78 -5.02
CA GLU A 136 6.63 -24.14 -5.36
C GLU A 136 5.92 -24.13 -6.72
N ASP A 137 6.32 -25.05 -7.60
CA ASP A 137 5.81 -25.14 -8.96
C ASP A 137 4.40 -25.76 -8.98
N SER A 138 3.58 -25.28 -9.91
CA SER A 138 2.29 -25.85 -10.26
C SER A 138 2.00 -25.52 -11.72
N PRO A 139 1.18 -26.32 -12.43
CA PRO A 139 0.83 -26.01 -13.82
C PRO A 139 0.29 -24.59 -14.00
N SER A 140 -0.56 -24.14 -13.08
CA SER A 140 -1.14 -22.78 -13.08
C SER A 140 -0.09 -21.69 -12.90
N ARG A 141 0.86 -21.87 -11.96
CA ARG A 141 1.95 -20.90 -11.74
C ARG A 141 2.90 -20.86 -12.93
N ARG A 142 3.23 -22.02 -13.48
CA ARG A 142 4.08 -22.12 -14.68
C ARG A 142 3.44 -21.41 -15.87
N ALA A 143 2.14 -21.63 -16.11
CA ALA A 143 1.40 -20.95 -17.17
C ALA A 143 1.34 -19.43 -16.95
N ALA A 144 1.09 -18.97 -15.71
CA ALA A 144 1.07 -17.55 -15.38
C ALA A 144 2.42 -16.86 -15.62
N VAL A 145 3.52 -17.50 -15.22
CA VAL A 145 4.88 -17.01 -15.43
C VAL A 145 5.24 -17.03 -16.92
N ALA A 146 4.94 -18.12 -17.63
CA ALA A 146 5.17 -18.21 -19.07
C ALA A 146 4.41 -17.11 -19.84
N ALA A 147 3.17 -16.81 -19.47
CA ALA A 147 2.41 -15.69 -20.04
C ALA A 147 3.14 -14.35 -19.84
N LEU A 148 3.61 -14.06 -18.62
CA LEU A 148 4.35 -12.83 -18.31
C LEU A 148 5.69 -12.75 -19.09
N LEU A 149 6.35 -13.87 -19.33
CA LEU A 149 7.60 -13.95 -20.07
C LEU A 149 7.42 -13.75 -21.58
N ARG A 150 6.25 -14.12 -22.14
CA ARG A 150 5.94 -13.96 -23.57
C ARG A 150 5.75 -12.52 -24.01
N THR A 151 5.54 -11.59 -23.08
CA THR A 151 5.33 -10.17 -23.42
C THR A 151 6.32 -9.24 -22.73
N LYS A 152 6.89 -8.36 -23.55
CA LYS A 152 7.71 -7.22 -23.10
C LYS A 152 6.90 -5.92 -23.08
N ASP A 153 5.75 -5.88 -23.76
CA ASP A 153 4.89 -4.71 -23.82
C ASP A 153 4.18 -4.48 -22.47
N PRO A 154 4.32 -3.29 -21.86
CA PRO A 154 3.63 -2.95 -20.62
C PRO A 154 2.10 -3.11 -20.69
N ARG A 155 1.46 -2.84 -21.83
CA ARG A 155 0.00 -3.01 -21.97
C ARG A 155 -0.39 -4.48 -21.99
N GLY A 156 0.33 -5.30 -22.76
CA GLY A 156 0.21 -6.75 -22.73
C GLY A 156 0.40 -7.34 -21.33
N ARG A 157 1.37 -6.82 -20.57
CA ARG A 157 1.56 -7.21 -19.16
C ARG A 157 0.36 -6.84 -18.29
N ALA A 158 -0.20 -5.63 -18.45
CA ALA A 158 -1.38 -5.21 -17.69
C ALA A 158 -2.56 -6.17 -17.91
N ARG A 159 -2.83 -6.56 -19.17
CA ARG A 159 -3.87 -7.53 -19.52
C ARG A 159 -3.68 -8.87 -18.81
N ILE A 160 -2.46 -9.40 -18.85
CA ILE A 160 -2.12 -10.68 -18.22
C ILE A 160 -2.29 -10.61 -16.70
N LEU A 161 -1.80 -9.55 -16.06
CA LEU A 161 -1.95 -9.39 -14.61
C LEU A 161 -3.42 -9.25 -14.22
N VAL A 162 -4.20 -8.48 -14.99
CA VAL A 162 -5.63 -8.33 -14.74
C VAL A 162 -6.39 -9.65 -14.92
N SER A 163 -6.08 -10.46 -15.94
CA SER A 163 -6.67 -11.81 -16.07
C SER A 163 -6.27 -12.74 -14.92
N GLN A 164 -5.07 -12.56 -14.36
CA GLN A 164 -4.56 -13.34 -13.23
C GLN A 164 -5.22 -12.98 -11.89
N LEU A 165 -5.92 -11.84 -11.77
CA LEU A 165 -6.67 -11.49 -10.55
C LEU A 165 -7.76 -12.51 -10.18
N GLY A 166 -8.31 -13.21 -11.19
CA GLY A 166 -9.32 -14.26 -11.02
C GLY A 166 -8.73 -15.67 -10.87
N ALA A 167 -7.41 -15.81 -10.77
CA ALA A 167 -6.78 -17.12 -10.64
C ALA A 167 -7.21 -17.82 -9.33
N GLN A 168 -7.50 -19.13 -9.42
CA GLN A 168 -7.78 -19.96 -8.24
C GLN A 168 -6.56 -20.08 -7.32
N ASP A 169 -5.35 -20.07 -7.89
CA ASP A 169 -4.12 -20.03 -7.11
C ASP A 169 -3.96 -18.64 -6.46
N ARG A 170 -4.11 -18.61 -5.14
CA ARG A 170 -4.02 -17.39 -4.33
C ARG A 170 -2.73 -16.61 -4.56
N ARG A 171 -1.59 -17.27 -4.77
CA ARG A 171 -0.30 -16.59 -4.99
C ARG A 171 -0.33 -15.82 -6.31
N ILE A 172 -0.91 -16.39 -7.35
CA ILE A 172 -1.03 -15.73 -8.67
C ILE A 172 -1.91 -14.48 -8.55
N ALA A 173 -3.09 -14.61 -7.93
CA ALA A 173 -4.01 -13.49 -7.76
C ALA A 173 -3.45 -12.37 -6.86
N GLU A 174 -2.77 -12.73 -5.77
CA GLU A 174 -2.12 -11.76 -4.87
C GLU A 174 -0.99 -11.01 -5.58
N ASP A 175 -0.12 -11.74 -6.28
CA ASP A 175 1.01 -11.15 -6.98
C ASP A 175 0.59 -10.25 -8.13
N ALA A 176 -0.45 -10.64 -8.86
CA ALA A 176 -1.06 -9.82 -9.88
C ALA A 176 -1.56 -8.49 -9.29
N ALA A 177 -2.30 -8.55 -8.18
CA ALA A 177 -2.81 -7.35 -7.53
C ALA A 177 -1.70 -6.42 -7.04
N LEU A 178 -0.64 -6.98 -6.46
CA LEU A 178 0.53 -6.22 -5.97
C LEU A 178 1.37 -5.63 -7.10
N ALA A 179 1.47 -6.30 -8.24
CA ALA A 179 2.25 -5.84 -9.38
C ALA A 179 1.56 -4.69 -10.15
N LEU A 180 0.22 -4.68 -10.22
CA LEU A 180 -0.52 -3.68 -10.99
C LEU A 180 -0.18 -2.23 -10.61
N PRO A 181 -0.22 -1.81 -9.33
CA PRO A 181 0.12 -0.44 -8.91
C PRO A 181 1.48 0.08 -9.35
N ILE A 182 2.44 -0.80 -9.56
CA ILE A 182 3.82 -0.45 -9.91
C ILE A 182 4.13 -0.69 -11.39
N LEU A 183 3.17 -1.19 -12.16
CA LEU A 183 3.35 -1.47 -13.58
C LEU A 183 3.52 -0.14 -14.35
N PRO A 184 4.61 0.05 -15.10
CA PRO A 184 4.77 1.22 -15.96
C PRO A 184 3.66 1.28 -17.01
N GLY A 185 3.12 2.48 -17.29
CA GLY A 185 2.12 2.64 -18.35
C GLY A 185 0.73 2.09 -18.02
N LEU A 186 0.46 1.69 -16.77
CA LEU A 186 -0.85 1.20 -16.34
C LEU A 186 -1.97 2.16 -16.77
N GLU A 187 -1.77 3.47 -16.61
CA GLU A 187 -2.71 4.54 -17.00
C GLU A 187 -3.10 4.53 -18.50
N ARG A 188 -2.34 3.83 -19.35
CA ARG A 188 -2.58 3.68 -20.79
C ARG A 188 -3.18 2.32 -21.15
N SER A 189 -3.69 1.57 -20.17
CA SER A 189 -4.35 0.28 -20.39
C SER A 189 -5.66 0.46 -21.16
N ASP A 190 -6.02 -0.52 -21.98
CA ASP A 190 -7.28 -0.50 -22.74
C ASP A 190 -8.52 -0.55 -21.82
N PRO A 191 -9.70 -0.15 -22.34
CA PRO A 191 -10.94 -0.13 -21.55
C PRO A 191 -11.33 -1.48 -20.94
N GLY A 192 -11.02 -2.60 -21.61
CA GLY A 192 -11.34 -3.94 -21.09
C GLY A 192 -10.54 -4.25 -19.82
N THR A 193 -9.23 -3.97 -19.85
CA THR A 193 -8.34 -4.11 -18.70
C THR A 193 -8.79 -3.24 -17.53
N GLN A 194 -9.18 -1.99 -17.81
CA GLN A 194 -9.72 -1.08 -16.79
C GLN A 194 -11.04 -1.59 -16.20
N GLY A 195 -11.92 -2.13 -17.04
CA GLY A 195 -13.21 -2.70 -16.65
C GLY A 195 -13.08 -3.86 -15.67
N ILE A 196 -12.17 -4.80 -15.95
CA ILE A 196 -11.93 -5.95 -15.06
C ILE A 196 -11.31 -5.50 -13.73
N LEU A 197 -10.34 -4.58 -13.74
CA LEU A 197 -9.71 -4.10 -12.51
C LEU A 197 -10.74 -3.38 -11.61
N ARG A 198 -11.61 -2.57 -12.22
CA ARG A 198 -12.75 -1.94 -11.56
C ARG A 198 -13.69 -2.97 -10.95
N ALA A 199 -14.13 -3.97 -11.72
CA ALA A 199 -15.02 -5.02 -11.24
C ALA A 199 -14.39 -5.81 -10.08
N SER A 200 -13.08 -6.07 -10.15
CA SER A 200 -12.33 -6.78 -9.12
C SER A 200 -12.29 -6.01 -7.79
N LEU A 201 -12.05 -4.70 -7.86
CA LEU A 201 -12.11 -3.83 -6.68
C LEU A 201 -13.54 -3.77 -6.11
N GLU A 202 -14.55 -3.53 -6.97
CA GLU A 202 -15.94 -3.44 -6.54
C GLU A 202 -16.43 -4.73 -5.88
N ASN A 203 -16.13 -5.89 -6.46
CA ASN A 203 -16.46 -7.20 -5.89
C ASN A 203 -15.83 -7.39 -4.51
N ARG A 204 -14.55 -7.06 -4.35
CA ARG A 204 -13.87 -7.17 -3.05
C ARG A 204 -14.45 -6.24 -2.00
N LEU A 205 -14.79 -5.01 -2.38
CA LEU A 205 -15.43 -4.06 -1.48
C LEU A 205 -16.85 -4.51 -1.08
N ARG A 206 -17.62 -5.10 -2.00
CA ARG A 206 -18.94 -5.69 -1.69
C ARG A 206 -18.83 -6.89 -0.75
N SER A 207 -17.81 -7.74 -0.94
CA SER A 207 -17.56 -8.89 -0.04
C SER A 207 -16.88 -8.50 1.28
N ASN A 208 -16.75 -7.21 1.61
CA ASN A 208 -16.06 -6.72 2.80
C ASN A 208 -14.64 -7.28 3.00
N LYS A 209 -13.96 -7.65 1.91
CA LYS A 209 -12.56 -8.13 1.95
C LYS A 209 -11.64 -6.92 2.10
N ARG A 210 -11.05 -6.78 3.29
CA ARG A 210 -10.18 -5.64 3.66
C ARG A 210 -8.74 -6.09 3.83
N ASP A 211 -8.23 -6.77 2.82
CA ASP A 211 -6.89 -7.33 2.81
C ASP A 211 -5.93 -6.49 1.93
N LEU A 212 -4.68 -6.96 1.85
CA LEU A 212 -3.62 -6.35 1.05
C LEU A 212 -3.98 -6.26 -0.45
N ILE A 213 -4.78 -7.20 -0.97
CA ILE A 213 -5.19 -7.18 -2.37
C ILE A 213 -6.15 -6.02 -2.61
N THR A 214 -7.12 -5.79 -1.74
CA THR A 214 -8.02 -4.64 -1.85
C THR A 214 -7.26 -3.31 -1.82
N PHE A 215 -6.24 -3.21 -0.97
CA PHE A 215 -5.33 -2.07 -0.93
C PHE A 215 -4.59 -1.87 -2.27
N ALA A 216 -4.03 -2.95 -2.82
CA ALA A 216 -3.29 -2.89 -4.07
C ALA A 216 -4.20 -2.54 -5.26
N LEU A 217 -5.41 -3.10 -5.32
CA LEU A 217 -6.38 -2.75 -6.35
C LEU A 217 -6.84 -1.29 -6.25
N LEU A 218 -7.01 -0.76 -5.04
CA LEU A 218 -7.32 0.67 -4.85
C LEU A 218 -6.19 1.57 -5.35
N ARG A 219 -4.93 1.19 -5.15
CA ARG A 219 -3.76 1.89 -5.71
C ARG A 219 -3.70 1.84 -7.23
N ALA A 220 -3.98 0.67 -7.81
CA ALA A 220 -4.03 0.54 -9.26
C ALA A 220 -5.16 1.40 -9.85
N MET A 221 -6.34 1.40 -9.22
CA MET A 221 -7.45 2.28 -9.59
C MET A 221 -7.10 3.76 -9.45
N ALA A 222 -6.34 4.16 -8.42
CA ALA A 222 -5.91 5.54 -8.25
C ALA A 222 -5.07 6.07 -9.43
N ARG A 223 -4.38 5.19 -10.16
CA ARG A 223 -3.64 5.53 -11.38
C ARG A 223 -4.51 5.50 -12.63
N LEU A 224 -5.47 4.58 -12.70
CA LEU A 224 -6.34 4.38 -13.88
C LEU A 224 -7.51 5.36 -13.94
N ASP A 225 -8.24 5.49 -12.83
CA ASP A 225 -9.47 6.27 -12.70
C ASP A 225 -9.46 6.92 -11.31
N PRO A 226 -8.71 8.03 -11.16
CA PRO A 226 -8.53 8.68 -9.86
C PRO A 226 -9.85 9.12 -9.23
N GLN A 227 -10.85 9.48 -10.05
CA GLN A 227 -12.16 9.89 -9.56
C GLN A 227 -12.91 8.73 -8.92
N ARG A 228 -12.96 7.56 -9.57
CA ARG A 228 -13.60 6.37 -8.98
C ARG A 228 -12.82 5.85 -7.77
N ALA A 229 -11.49 5.89 -7.82
CA ALA A 229 -10.64 5.58 -6.69
C ALA A 229 -10.94 6.49 -5.49
N ALA A 230 -11.10 7.80 -5.72
CA ALA A 230 -11.49 8.75 -4.69
C ALA A 230 -12.85 8.42 -4.06
N GLY A 231 -13.85 8.04 -4.87
CA GLY A 231 -15.16 7.62 -4.33
C GLY A 231 -15.06 6.38 -3.43
N SER A 232 -14.27 5.39 -3.86
CA SER A 232 -14.02 4.18 -3.04
C SER A 232 -13.24 4.51 -1.77
N ALA A 233 -12.23 5.38 -1.86
CA ALA A 233 -11.42 5.83 -0.73
C ALA A 233 -12.25 6.64 0.28
N TRP A 234 -13.16 7.51 -0.16
CA TRP A 234 -14.08 8.22 0.74
C TRP A 234 -14.95 7.24 1.54
N ARG A 235 -15.55 6.25 0.86
CA ARG A 235 -16.36 5.23 1.54
C ARG A 235 -15.57 4.47 2.62
N LEU A 236 -14.34 4.10 2.32
CA LEU A 236 -13.46 3.37 3.25
C LEU A 236 -12.92 4.27 4.38
N ALA A 237 -12.62 5.53 4.08
CA ALA A 237 -12.09 6.49 5.05
C ALA A 237 -13.13 6.87 6.12
N LEU A 238 -14.42 6.85 5.76
CA LEU A 238 -15.53 7.18 6.64
C LEU A 238 -16.12 5.96 7.35
N ASP A 239 -15.81 4.74 6.90
CA ASP A 239 -16.25 3.52 7.56
C ASP A 239 -15.34 3.19 8.76
N PRO A 240 -15.86 3.26 10.02
CA PRO A 240 -15.06 2.98 11.21
C PRO A 240 -14.54 1.53 11.25
N LYS A 241 -15.22 0.59 10.57
CA LYS A 241 -14.81 -0.81 10.55
C LYS A 241 -13.65 -1.05 9.58
N SER A 242 -13.29 -0.08 8.74
CA SER A 242 -12.28 -0.28 7.68
C SER A 242 -10.85 -0.42 8.19
N GLY A 243 -10.58 -0.12 9.47
CA GLY A 243 -9.27 -0.34 10.10
C GLY A 243 -8.12 0.27 9.30
N ALA A 244 -7.05 -0.51 9.08
CA ALA A 244 -5.88 -0.09 8.32
C ALA A 244 -6.19 0.35 6.87
N LEU A 245 -7.22 -0.23 6.24
CA LEU A 245 -7.65 0.17 4.90
C LEU A 245 -8.31 1.55 4.91
N GLY A 246 -9.00 1.91 6.00
CA GLY A 246 -9.53 3.25 6.23
C GLY A 246 -8.42 4.28 6.36
N ASP A 247 -7.40 4.00 7.17
CA ASP A 247 -6.22 4.88 7.32
C ASP A 247 -5.49 5.10 6.00
N TYR A 248 -5.33 4.02 5.22
CA TYR A 248 -4.75 4.13 3.91
C TYR A 248 -5.59 4.96 2.95
N SER A 249 -6.90 4.78 2.97
CA SER A 249 -7.82 5.55 2.14
C SER A 249 -7.77 7.04 2.48
N ARG A 250 -7.65 7.39 3.77
CA ARG A 250 -7.38 8.76 4.23
C ARG A 250 -6.03 9.27 3.71
N PHE A 251 -5.00 8.44 3.68
CA PHE A 251 -3.71 8.81 3.09
C PHE A 251 -3.85 9.11 1.58
N LEU A 252 -4.51 8.22 0.83
CA LEU A 252 -4.74 8.39 -0.61
C LEU A 252 -5.45 9.71 -0.93
N LEU A 253 -6.57 9.99 -0.24
CA LEU A 253 -7.36 11.21 -0.44
C LEU A 253 -6.56 12.49 -0.16
N ARG A 254 -5.62 12.44 0.79
CA ARG A 254 -4.84 13.60 1.22
C ARG A 254 -3.58 13.86 0.41
N ARG A 255 -2.94 12.79 -0.09
CA ARG A 255 -1.55 12.87 -0.58
C ARG A 255 -1.33 12.27 -1.96
N SER A 256 -2.15 11.33 -2.40
CA SER A 256 -1.86 10.56 -3.62
C SER A 256 -2.82 10.84 -4.75
N LEU A 257 -4.09 11.10 -4.45
CA LEU A 257 -5.11 11.39 -5.46
C LEU A 257 -5.09 12.87 -5.86
N PRO A 258 -5.34 13.20 -7.14
CA PRO A 258 -5.54 14.57 -7.57
C PRO A 258 -6.68 15.24 -6.79
N ILE A 259 -6.47 16.47 -6.31
CA ILE A 259 -7.47 17.16 -5.47
C ILE A 259 -8.83 17.30 -6.19
N ALA A 260 -8.83 17.52 -7.50
CA ALA A 260 -10.04 17.61 -8.30
C ALA A 260 -10.85 16.30 -8.29
N ALA A 261 -10.19 15.14 -8.34
CA ALA A 261 -10.84 13.84 -8.24
C ALA A 261 -11.43 13.63 -6.84
N THR A 262 -10.67 13.97 -5.78
CA THR A 262 -11.13 13.93 -4.39
C THR A 262 -12.39 14.78 -4.17
N LEU A 263 -12.43 15.99 -4.74
CA LEU A 263 -13.56 16.92 -4.61
C LEU A 263 -14.78 16.51 -5.44
N ARG A 264 -14.60 16.01 -6.68
CA ARG A 264 -15.72 15.52 -7.50
C ARG A 264 -16.42 14.31 -6.89
N SER A 265 -15.67 13.50 -6.15
CA SER A 265 -16.20 12.31 -5.46
C SER A 265 -16.55 12.57 -3.99
N LEU A 266 -16.66 13.84 -3.59
CA LEU A 266 -16.96 14.22 -2.21
C LEU A 266 -18.33 13.65 -1.79
N PRO A 267 -18.41 12.90 -0.67
CA PRO A 267 -19.69 12.43 -0.17
C PRO A 267 -20.53 13.60 0.35
N ARG A 268 -21.85 13.43 0.29
CA ARG A 268 -22.81 14.35 0.94
C ARG A 268 -23.07 13.85 2.36
N PRO A 269 -22.44 14.42 3.40
CA PRO A 269 -22.61 13.95 4.77
C PRO A 269 -24.06 14.20 5.23
N ARG A 270 -24.70 13.18 5.80
CA ARG A 270 -26.08 13.27 6.32
C ARG A 270 -26.11 13.65 7.81
N ASP A 271 -25.09 13.27 8.55
CA ASP A 271 -24.93 13.51 9.98
C ASP A 271 -23.72 14.39 10.30
N ALA A 272 -23.70 14.93 11.53
CA ALA A 272 -22.65 15.81 12.01
C ALA A 272 -21.28 15.13 12.10
N ALA A 273 -21.23 13.87 12.57
CA ALA A 273 -19.98 13.14 12.73
C ALA A 273 -19.29 12.90 11.37
N THR A 274 -20.03 12.46 10.36
CA THR A 274 -19.52 12.28 8.99
C THR A 274 -19.07 13.63 8.40
N ARG A 275 -19.84 14.70 8.61
CA ARG A 275 -19.47 16.05 8.13
C ARG A 275 -18.17 16.53 8.76
N ALA A 276 -18.00 16.36 10.07
CA ALA A 276 -16.76 16.70 10.77
C ALA A 276 -15.56 15.93 10.21
N GLN A 277 -15.70 14.62 9.97
CA GLN A 277 -14.65 13.80 9.36
C GLN A 277 -14.29 14.27 7.95
N VAL A 278 -15.28 14.61 7.12
CA VAL A 278 -15.06 15.14 5.77
C VAL A 278 -14.30 16.47 5.82
N ILE A 279 -14.71 17.39 6.70
CA ILE A 279 -14.03 18.68 6.91
C ILE A 279 -12.57 18.44 7.29
N ASP A 280 -12.31 17.56 8.26
CA ASP A 280 -10.95 17.28 8.73
C ASP A 280 -10.07 16.65 7.64
N LEU A 281 -10.63 15.76 6.83
CA LEU A 281 -9.90 15.16 5.70
C LEU A 281 -9.58 16.18 4.60
N LEU A 282 -10.54 17.03 4.24
CA LEU A 282 -10.31 18.13 3.29
C LEU A 282 -9.28 19.12 3.80
N ALA A 283 -9.37 19.51 5.08
CA ALA A 283 -8.44 20.42 5.73
C ALA A 283 -7.00 19.85 5.73
N ALA A 284 -6.87 18.55 5.96
CA ALA A 284 -5.58 17.86 5.97
C ALA A 284 -4.90 17.78 4.59
N THR A 285 -5.61 18.04 3.48
CA THR A 285 -5.01 18.17 2.15
C THR A 285 -4.15 19.44 2.01
N ARG A 286 -4.44 20.48 2.81
CA ARG A 286 -3.81 21.81 2.75
C ARG A 286 -3.88 22.47 1.37
N ASN A 287 -4.82 22.06 0.53
CA ASN A 287 -4.97 22.58 -0.83
C ASN A 287 -6.08 23.64 -0.87
N LYS A 288 -5.79 24.86 -1.34
CA LYS A 288 -6.77 25.95 -1.42
C LYS A 288 -8.00 25.61 -2.28
N ALA A 289 -7.88 24.65 -3.20
CA ALA A 289 -9.01 24.18 -4.02
C ALA A 289 -10.16 23.59 -3.19
N VAL A 290 -9.95 23.21 -1.92
CA VAL A 290 -11.03 22.70 -1.05
C VAL A 290 -11.91 23.80 -0.44
N ILE A 291 -11.50 25.07 -0.53
CA ILE A 291 -12.21 26.20 0.10
C ILE A 291 -13.71 26.24 -0.26
N PRO A 292 -14.13 26.14 -1.54
CA PRO A 292 -15.56 26.16 -1.88
C PRO A 292 -16.35 25.02 -1.24
N ALA A 293 -15.77 23.82 -1.18
CA ALA A 293 -16.40 22.66 -0.55
C ALA A 293 -16.52 22.86 0.97
N LEU A 294 -15.47 23.36 1.63
CA LEU A 294 -15.49 23.67 3.06
C LEU A 294 -16.52 24.76 3.40
N LEU A 295 -16.65 25.80 2.58
CA LEU A 295 -17.69 26.82 2.73
C LEU A 295 -19.09 26.23 2.63
N SER A 296 -19.33 25.32 1.66
CA SER A 296 -20.60 24.62 1.53
C SER A 296 -20.92 23.76 2.75
N LEU A 297 -19.93 23.04 3.29
CA LEU A 297 -20.09 22.20 4.48
C LEU A 297 -20.33 23.05 5.74
N ALA A 298 -19.63 24.19 5.88
CA ALA A 298 -19.79 25.09 7.02
C ALA A 298 -21.21 25.67 7.11
N LYS A 299 -21.85 26.00 5.99
CA LYS A 299 -23.24 26.49 5.97
C LYS A 299 -24.22 25.53 6.65
N GLN A 300 -23.95 24.24 6.58
CA GLN A 300 -24.80 23.17 7.13
C GLN A 300 -24.35 22.70 8.53
N ALA A 301 -23.24 23.25 9.03
CA ALA A 301 -22.60 22.79 10.26
C ALA A 301 -23.24 23.45 11.50
N ALA A 302 -23.14 22.78 12.65
CA ALA A 302 -23.53 23.36 13.94
C ALA A 302 -22.59 24.52 14.34
N PRO A 303 -22.96 25.44 15.24
CA PRO A 303 -22.13 26.59 15.60
C PRO A 303 -20.68 26.25 15.96
N LYS A 304 -20.44 25.23 16.79
CA LYS A 304 -19.09 24.78 17.17
C LYS A 304 -18.27 24.28 15.95
N GLU A 305 -18.90 23.53 15.05
CA GLU A 305 -18.26 23.06 13.82
C GLU A 305 -17.98 24.21 12.84
N ARG A 306 -18.83 25.24 12.80
CA ARG A 306 -18.60 26.44 11.99
C ARG A 306 -17.37 27.21 12.45
N VAL A 307 -17.15 27.34 13.76
CA VAL A 307 -15.94 27.99 14.30
C VAL A 307 -14.68 27.22 13.84
N LYS A 308 -14.65 25.90 14.05
CA LYS A 308 -13.54 25.04 13.59
C LYS A 308 -13.32 25.15 12.08
N THR A 309 -14.38 25.07 11.28
CA THR A 309 -14.29 25.16 9.82
C THR A 309 -13.80 26.54 9.37
N SER A 310 -14.22 27.60 10.06
CA SER A 310 -13.78 28.97 9.79
C SER A 310 -12.31 29.16 10.12
N ALA A 311 -11.82 28.58 11.22
CA ALA A 311 -10.40 28.56 11.54
C ALA A 311 -9.57 27.87 10.45
N ILE A 312 -10.06 26.75 9.91
CA ILE A 312 -9.43 26.04 8.78
C ILE A 312 -9.41 26.94 7.53
N LEU A 313 -10.54 27.56 7.18
CA LEU A 313 -10.65 28.43 6.02
C LEU A 313 -9.68 29.62 6.10
N LEU A 314 -9.58 30.27 7.26
CA LEU A 314 -8.60 31.32 7.53
C LEU A 314 -7.16 30.78 7.38
N GLY A 315 -6.87 29.60 7.93
CA GLY A 315 -5.56 28.95 7.81
C GLY A 315 -5.20 28.55 6.37
N LEU A 316 -6.19 28.36 5.50
CA LEU A 316 -6.01 28.15 4.06
C LEU A 316 -5.88 29.48 3.27
N GLY A 317 -5.99 30.62 3.95
CA GLY A 317 -5.85 31.96 3.38
C GLY A 317 -7.14 32.61 2.89
N LEU A 318 -8.31 32.11 3.30
CA LEU A 318 -9.57 32.83 3.08
C LEU A 318 -9.59 34.12 3.92
N ARG A 319 -10.13 35.22 3.37
CA ARG A 319 -10.24 36.48 4.12
C ARG A 319 -11.38 36.39 5.14
N GLU A 320 -11.23 37.10 6.25
CA GLU A 320 -12.21 37.10 7.35
C GLU A 320 -13.62 37.54 6.90
N ARG A 321 -13.70 38.49 5.97
CA ARG A 321 -14.96 38.99 5.39
C ARG A 321 -15.70 37.94 4.54
N ASP A 322 -14.99 36.93 4.05
CA ASP A 322 -15.53 35.88 3.18
C ASP A 322 -15.94 34.63 3.98
N LEU A 323 -15.83 34.67 5.32
CA LEU A 323 -16.25 33.59 6.20
C LEU A 323 -17.78 33.36 6.15
N PRO A 324 -18.23 32.14 6.54
CA PRO A 324 -19.66 31.85 6.64
C PRO A 324 -20.40 32.89 7.48
N LYS A 325 -21.55 33.37 6.98
CA LYS A 325 -22.46 34.23 7.72
C LYS A 325 -23.00 33.49 8.96
N GLY A 326 -23.38 34.24 10.01
CA GLY A 326 -23.96 33.69 11.24
C GLY A 326 -22.95 33.27 12.31
N LEU A 327 -21.71 33.76 12.24
CA LEU A 327 -20.75 33.71 13.35
C LEU A 327 -20.85 35.01 14.17
N SER A 328 -20.94 34.90 15.50
CA SER A 328 -20.83 36.06 16.39
C SER A 328 -19.41 36.68 16.33
N PRO A 329 -19.22 37.94 16.76
CA PRO A 329 -17.89 38.54 16.85
C PRO A 329 -16.89 37.69 17.64
N ASP A 330 -17.32 37.12 18.77
CA ASP A 330 -16.49 36.24 19.61
C ASP A 330 -16.07 34.97 18.88
N GLN A 331 -16.99 34.37 18.13
CA GLN A 331 -16.71 33.17 17.33
C GLN A 331 -15.74 33.44 16.17
N LYS A 332 -15.79 34.63 15.57
CA LYS A 332 -14.81 35.05 14.55
C LYS A 332 -13.43 35.25 15.18
N LEU A 333 -13.38 35.87 16.36
CA LEU A 333 -12.14 36.04 17.12
C LEU A 333 -11.53 34.69 17.50
N GLU A 334 -12.34 33.76 18.01
CA GLU A 334 -11.93 32.39 18.33
C GLU A 334 -11.39 31.67 17.08
N ALA A 335 -12.11 31.72 15.95
CA ALA A 335 -11.65 31.12 14.70
C ALA A 335 -10.31 31.70 14.24
N LYS A 336 -10.09 33.01 14.41
CA LYS A 336 -8.84 33.70 14.09
C LYS A 336 -7.69 33.32 15.02
N GLN A 337 -7.97 33.10 16.30
CA GLN A 337 -6.97 32.60 17.23
C GLN A 337 -6.60 31.15 16.88
N LEU A 338 -7.58 30.30 16.60
CA LEU A 338 -7.37 28.91 16.19
C LEU A 338 -6.62 28.79 14.86
N SER A 339 -6.86 29.68 13.89
CA SER A 339 -6.16 29.67 12.61
C SER A 339 -4.66 29.94 12.77
N LYS A 340 -4.25 30.82 13.71
CA LYS A 340 -2.83 31.04 14.05
C LYS A 340 -2.16 29.80 14.64
N LEU A 341 -2.92 28.85 15.19
CA LEU A 341 -2.41 27.57 15.68
C LEU A 341 -2.31 26.53 14.57
N TRP A 342 -2.98 26.74 13.44
CA TRP A 342 -3.03 25.80 12.33
C TRP A 342 -1.65 25.57 11.69
N ASP A 343 -0.81 26.60 11.58
CA ASP A 343 0.50 26.43 10.96
C ASP A 343 1.57 25.90 11.92
N LYS A 344 1.30 25.95 13.23
CA LYS A 344 2.27 25.58 14.27
C LYS A 344 2.45 24.06 14.39
N PRO A 345 3.67 23.51 14.18
CA PRO A 345 3.94 22.06 14.21
C PRO A 345 3.53 21.38 15.51
N ARG A 346 3.74 22.03 16.66
CA ARG A 346 3.45 21.48 18.00
C ARG A 346 1.98 21.18 18.26
N PHE A 347 1.06 21.82 17.54
CA PHE A 347 -0.38 21.58 17.68
C PHE A 347 -0.92 20.57 16.67
N ARG A 348 -0.06 19.91 15.87
CA ARG A 348 -0.51 18.95 14.83
C ARG A 348 -1.24 17.74 15.39
N SER A 349 -0.95 17.38 16.64
CA SER A 349 -1.42 16.17 17.29
C SER A 349 -2.72 16.36 18.08
N ILE A 350 -2.96 17.57 18.61
CA ILE A 350 -4.25 18.00 19.21
C ILE A 350 -5.34 18.13 18.13
N ARG A 351 -4.95 18.18 16.86
CA ARG A 351 -5.82 18.26 15.69
C ARG A 351 -6.25 16.90 15.11
N ARG A 352 -5.76 15.78 15.65
CA ARG A 352 -6.03 14.43 15.13
C ARG A 352 -7.10 13.70 15.92
#